data_AF-A0A1Y5E6L3-F1
#
_entry.id   AF-A0A1Y5E6L3-F1
#
_cell.length_a   1.000
_cell.length_b   1.000
_cell.length_c   1.000
_cell.angle_alpha   90.00
_cell.angle_beta   90.00
_cell.angle_gamma   90.00
#
_symmetry.space_group_name_H-M   'P 1'
#
loop_
_entity.id
_entity.type
_entity.pdbx_description
1 polymer ?
#
loop_
_entity_poly.entity_id
_entity_poly.type
_entity_poly.pdbx_seq_one_letter_code
_entity_poly.pdbx_strand_id
1 'polypeptide(L)'
;MEVKSMQTKVIQCINRVRCRKVTDALGNCDPTDIYILLPKGKLGDKLLEGIKKEMPDIRTMDWNIKFTEAGRKKRSSKFEDSLIHYFANMNAGQYLAKDIKTHIGVSTRQWKRLIEKLKDETSELFKSMKSSGVVLVQSLKGRGSTTIFVKA
;
A
#
# COMPACT_ATOMS: atom_id res chain seq x y z
N MET A 1 -23.44 -0.97 7.89
CA MET A 1 -23.87 0.03 6.90
C MET A 1 -24.94 -0.63 6.03
N GLU A 2 -26.19 -0.19 6.11
CA GLU A 2 -27.30 -0.87 5.42
C GLU A 2 -27.14 -0.79 3.90
N VAL A 3 -27.12 -1.97 3.25
CA VAL A 3 -26.93 -2.14 1.79
C VAL A 3 -27.93 -1.30 0.98
N LYS A 4 -29.16 -1.15 1.47
CA LYS A 4 -30.20 -0.33 0.83
C LYS A 4 -29.81 1.16 0.73
N SER A 5 -29.25 1.74 1.80
CA SER A 5 -28.82 3.14 1.79
C SER A 5 -27.71 3.39 0.77
N MET A 6 -26.80 2.43 0.60
CA MET A 6 -25.73 2.49 -0.40
C MET A 6 -26.29 2.41 -1.82
N GLN A 7 -27.23 1.50 -2.07
CA GLN A 7 -27.91 1.34 -3.36
C GLN A 7 -28.59 2.64 -3.80
N THR A 8 -29.39 3.26 -2.92
CA THR A 8 -30.08 4.52 -3.22
C THR A 8 -29.10 5.63 -3.61
N LYS A 9 -27.97 5.75 -2.89
CA LYS A 9 -26.94 6.76 -3.19
C LYS A 9 -26.29 6.54 -4.56
N VAL A 10 -26.02 5.29 -4.93
CA VAL A 10 -25.43 4.97 -6.23
C VAL A 10 -26.41 5.32 -7.35
N ILE A 11 -27.68 4.93 -7.22
CA ILE A 11 -28.74 5.25 -8.20
C ILE A 11 -28.91 6.77 -8.36
N GLN A 12 -28.96 7.50 -7.24
CA GLN A 12 -29.03 8.97 -7.27
C GLN A 12 -27.81 9.60 -7.95
N CYS A 13 -26.63 9.02 -7.78
CA CYS A 13 -25.41 9.46 -8.48
C CYS A 13 -25.53 9.26 -9.99
N ILE A 14 -25.93 8.06 -10.44
CA ILE A 14 -26.16 7.72 -11.85
C ILE A 14 -27.16 8.71 -12.48
N ASN A 15 -28.33 8.88 -11.85
CA ASN A 15 -29.38 9.76 -12.36
C ASN A 15 -28.95 11.22 -12.37
N ARG A 16 -28.14 11.67 -11.40
CA ARG A 16 -27.61 13.04 -11.42
C ARG A 16 -26.67 13.32 -12.59
N VAL A 17 -25.93 12.33 -13.08
CA VAL A 17 -25.08 12.54 -14.26
C VAL A 17 -25.94 12.73 -15.51
N ARG A 18 -26.97 11.89 -15.71
CA ARG A 18 -27.88 12.03 -16.85
C ARG A 18 -28.76 13.28 -16.77
N CYS A 19 -29.54 13.44 -15.70
CA CYS A 19 -30.62 14.45 -15.63
C CYS A 19 -30.16 15.91 -15.55
N ARG A 20 -28.86 16.21 -15.50
CA ARG A 20 -28.35 17.59 -15.34
C ARG A 20 -28.14 18.34 -16.65
N LYS A 21 -28.08 17.65 -17.78
CA LYS A 21 -27.83 18.27 -19.07
C LYS A 21 -28.83 17.75 -20.09
N VAL A 22 -29.96 18.43 -20.16
CA VAL A 22 -30.96 18.21 -21.21
C VAL A 22 -30.32 18.60 -22.54
N THR A 23 -30.32 17.68 -23.49
CA THR A 23 -29.65 17.85 -24.79
C THR A 23 -30.63 18.04 -25.95
N ASP A 24 -31.94 17.90 -25.71
CA ASP A 24 -32.96 18.20 -26.71
C ASP A 24 -34.25 18.81 -26.12
N ALA A 25 -35.16 19.24 -27.01
CA ALA A 25 -36.44 19.83 -26.64
C ALA A 25 -37.44 18.83 -26.01
N LEU A 26 -37.14 17.52 -26.06
CA LEU A 26 -37.95 16.46 -25.46
C LEU A 26 -37.53 16.14 -24.02
N GLY A 27 -36.46 16.75 -23.52
CA GLY A 27 -35.94 16.48 -22.17
C GLY A 27 -34.97 15.31 -22.09
N ASN A 28 -34.50 14.79 -23.23
CA ASN A 28 -33.54 13.69 -23.24
C ASN A 28 -32.15 14.17 -22.79
N CYS A 29 -31.32 13.21 -22.41
CA CYS A 29 -29.95 13.43 -21.96
C CYS A 29 -29.02 12.54 -22.78
N ASP A 30 -27.79 13.00 -23.01
CA ASP A 30 -26.79 12.23 -23.75
C ASP A 30 -26.52 10.87 -23.09
N PRO A 31 -26.22 9.83 -23.89
CA PRO A 31 -25.80 8.54 -23.35
C PRO A 31 -24.57 8.74 -22.46
N THR A 32 -24.58 8.07 -21.32
CA THR A 32 -23.52 8.17 -20.30
C THR A 32 -23.08 6.77 -19.92
N ASP A 33 -21.79 6.52 -20.03
CA ASP A 33 -21.13 5.31 -19.55
C ASP A 33 -20.64 5.51 -18.12
N ILE A 34 -20.84 4.49 -17.28
CA ILE A 34 -20.52 4.53 -15.86
C ILE A 34 -19.72 3.30 -15.50
N TYR A 35 -18.52 3.53 -14.95
CA TYR A 35 -17.63 2.49 -14.49
C TYR A 35 -17.68 2.39 -12.97
N ILE A 36 -18.07 1.22 -12.44
CA ILE A 36 -18.23 0.98 -11.01
C ILE A 36 -17.33 -0.17 -10.58
N LEU A 37 -16.46 0.09 -9.61
CA LEU A 37 -15.71 -0.97 -8.92
C LEU A 37 -16.56 -1.53 -7.78
N LEU A 38 -17.01 -2.77 -7.94
CA LEU A 38 -17.79 -3.46 -6.92
C LEU A 38 -16.89 -4.35 -6.04
N PRO A 39 -17.14 -4.42 -4.72
CA PRO A 39 -16.46 -5.39 -3.87
C PRO A 39 -16.87 -6.82 -4.30
N LYS A 40 -15.91 -7.75 -4.28
CA LYS A 40 -16.20 -9.15 -4.58
C LYS A 40 -17.15 -9.76 -3.54
N GLY A 41 -18.04 -10.63 -4.01
CA GLY A 41 -18.96 -11.42 -3.18
C GLY A 41 -20.30 -10.73 -2.90
N LYS A 42 -21.07 -11.33 -1.97
CA LYS A 42 -22.52 -11.07 -1.75
C LYS A 42 -22.93 -9.60 -1.66
N LEU A 43 -22.04 -8.71 -1.19
CA LEU A 43 -22.35 -7.28 -1.08
C LEU A 43 -22.38 -6.60 -2.46
N GLY A 44 -21.40 -6.88 -3.31
CA GLY A 44 -21.35 -6.34 -4.67
C GLY A 44 -22.48 -6.87 -5.52
N ASP A 45 -22.77 -8.17 -5.40
CA ASP A 45 -23.85 -8.83 -6.14
C ASP A 45 -25.21 -8.21 -5.80
N LYS A 46 -25.51 -8.05 -4.50
CA LYS A 46 -26.75 -7.39 -4.05
C LYS A 46 -26.86 -5.94 -4.50
N LEU A 47 -25.75 -5.21 -4.56
CA LEU A 47 -25.75 -3.84 -5.04
C LEU A 47 -26.06 -3.78 -6.53
N LEU A 48 -25.45 -4.66 -7.33
CA LEU A 48 -25.68 -4.76 -8.77
C LEU A 48 -27.12 -5.18 -9.09
N GLU A 49 -27.65 -6.18 -8.39
CA GLU A 49 -29.05 -6.59 -8.50
C GLU A 49 -30.00 -5.44 -8.17
N GLY A 50 -29.71 -4.70 -7.09
CA GLY A 50 -30.49 -3.55 -6.68
C GLY A 50 -30.50 -2.44 -7.72
N ILE A 51 -29.36 -2.15 -8.35
CA ILE A 51 -29.28 -1.15 -9.44
C ILE A 51 -30.10 -1.62 -10.65
N LYS A 52 -29.94 -2.88 -11.08
CA LYS A 52 -30.69 -3.45 -12.22
C LYS A 52 -32.20 -3.44 -11.99
N LYS A 53 -32.63 -3.69 -10.75
CA LYS A 53 -34.06 -3.68 -10.39
C LYS A 53 -34.68 -2.28 -10.49
N GLU A 54 -33.98 -1.26 -10.01
CA GLU A 54 -34.49 0.12 -9.99
C GLU A 54 -34.25 0.85 -11.33
N MET A 55 -33.35 0.33 -12.17
CA MET A 55 -32.97 0.90 -13.47
C MET A 55 -33.02 -0.18 -14.57
N PRO A 56 -34.22 -0.57 -15.04
CA PRO A 56 -34.37 -1.70 -15.96
C PRO A 56 -33.69 -1.51 -17.32
N ASP A 57 -33.57 -0.26 -17.80
CA ASP A 57 -32.97 0.05 -19.10
C ASP A 57 -31.43 0.20 -19.08
N ILE A 58 -30.79 -0.04 -17.93
CA ILE A 58 -29.34 0.06 -17.83
C ILE A 58 -28.65 -1.11 -18.55
N ARG A 59 -27.72 -0.79 -19.45
CA ARG A 59 -26.89 -1.80 -20.11
C ARG A 59 -25.67 -2.08 -19.26
N THR A 60 -25.58 -3.27 -18.67
CA THR A 60 -24.41 -3.68 -17.88
C THR A 60 -23.43 -4.48 -18.73
N MET A 61 -22.14 -4.12 -18.68
CA MET A 61 -21.06 -4.89 -19.29
C MET A 61 -20.00 -5.21 -18.23
N ASP A 62 -19.45 -6.43 -18.29
CA ASP A 62 -18.37 -6.83 -17.38
C ASP A 62 -17.07 -6.16 -17.80
N TRP A 63 -16.58 -5.27 -16.93
CA TRP A 63 -15.30 -4.61 -17.11
C TRP A 63 -14.19 -5.42 -16.42
N ASN A 64 -13.54 -6.30 -17.19
CA ASN A 64 -12.48 -7.16 -16.66
C ASN A 64 -11.15 -6.39 -16.53
N ILE A 65 -11.04 -5.56 -15.49
CA ILE A 65 -9.75 -4.95 -15.13
C ILE A 65 -8.86 -6.03 -14.51
N LYS A 66 -7.78 -6.37 -15.21
CA LYS A 66 -6.66 -7.08 -14.59
C LYS A 66 -5.95 -6.09 -13.67
N PHE A 67 -6.35 -6.06 -12.40
CA PHE A 67 -5.48 -5.49 -11.38
C PHE A 67 -4.23 -6.36 -11.36
N THR A 68 -3.12 -5.87 -11.90
CA THR A 68 -1.82 -6.46 -11.58
C THR A 68 -1.76 -6.51 -10.06
N GLU A 69 -1.47 -7.68 -9.50
CA GLU A 69 -1.20 -7.88 -8.08
C GLU A 69 0.10 -7.17 -7.66
N ALA A 70 0.28 -5.91 -8.07
CA ALA A 70 1.11 -4.96 -7.38
C ALA A 70 0.41 -4.73 -6.02
N GLY A 71 0.51 -5.74 -5.15
CA GLY A 71 0.16 -5.65 -3.75
C GLY A 71 0.71 -4.34 -3.26
N ARG A 72 -0.15 -3.56 -2.61
CA ARG A 72 0.18 -2.23 -2.10
C ARG A 72 1.56 -2.31 -1.46
N LYS A 73 2.59 -1.75 -2.12
CA LYS A 73 3.96 -1.80 -1.59
C LYS A 73 3.85 -1.31 -0.15
N LYS A 74 4.23 -2.16 0.80
CA LYS A 74 4.23 -1.78 2.20
C LYS A 74 5.06 -0.50 2.25
N ARG A 75 4.47 0.61 2.68
CA ARG A 75 5.22 1.85 2.85
C ARG A 75 6.25 1.56 3.91
N SER A 76 7.48 1.29 3.49
CA SER A 76 8.64 1.28 4.36
C SER A 76 8.72 2.65 5.03
N SER A 77 9.18 2.67 6.27
CA SER A 77 9.43 3.96 6.91
C SER A 77 10.58 4.64 6.19
N LYS A 78 10.57 5.98 6.10
CA LYS A 78 11.66 6.78 5.49
C LYS A 78 13.05 6.33 5.97
N PHE A 79 13.16 5.94 7.23
CA PHE A 79 14.39 5.48 7.86
C PHE A 79 14.83 4.07 7.43
N GLU A 80 13.88 3.19 7.10
CA GLU A 80 14.21 1.88 6.52
C GLU A 80 14.82 2.06 5.14
N ASP A 81 14.23 2.92 4.30
CA ASP A 81 14.78 3.22 2.98
C ASP A 81 16.16 3.86 3.07
N SER A 82 16.33 4.85 3.96
CA SER A 82 17.65 5.48 4.18
C SER A 82 18.71 4.48 4.65
N LEU A 83 18.34 3.50 5.47
CA LEU A 83 19.26 2.48 5.95
C LEU A 83 19.63 1.48 4.85
N ILE A 84 18.68 1.08 4.01
CA ILE A 84 18.94 0.22 2.84
C ILE A 84 19.87 0.94 1.86
N HIS A 85 19.60 2.22 1.57
CA HIS A 85 20.48 3.03 0.72
C HIS A 85 21.87 3.21 1.32
N TYR A 86 21.98 3.33 2.63
CA TYR A 86 23.28 3.38 3.31
C TYR A 86 24.04 2.06 3.12
N PHE A 87 23.40 0.90 3.37
CA PHE A 87 24.05 -0.41 3.18
C PHE A 87 24.45 -0.67 1.73
N ALA A 88 23.67 -0.22 0.75
CA ALA A 88 24.01 -0.34 -0.66
C ALA A 88 25.31 0.41 -1.01
N ASN A 89 25.47 1.63 -0.51
CA ASN A 89 26.61 2.53 -0.85
C ASN A 89 27.81 2.44 0.11
N MET A 90 27.69 1.68 1.19
CA MET A 90 28.76 1.48 2.17
C MET A 90 29.92 0.70 1.54
N ASN A 91 31.16 1.07 1.86
CA ASN A 91 32.34 0.31 1.44
C ASN A 91 32.48 -0.98 2.27
N ALA A 92 33.23 -1.96 1.75
CA ALA A 92 33.58 -3.15 2.53
C ALA A 92 34.33 -2.75 3.80
N GLY A 93 33.97 -3.35 4.94
CA GLY A 93 34.54 -2.99 6.23
C GLY A 93 33.61 -3.16 7.42
N GLN A 94 34.11 -2.78 8.59
CA GLN A 94 33.41 -2.84 9.87
C GLN A 94 32.97 -1.46 10.32
N TYR A 95 31.70 -1.31 10.66
CA TYR A 95 31.12 -0.03 11.07
C TYR A 95 30.33 -0.18 12.35
N LEU A 96 30.54 0.74 13.29
CA LEU A 96 29.83 0.76 14.55
C LEU A 96 28.39 1.20 14.34
N ALA A 97 27.44 0.54 15.02
CA ALA A 97 26.03 0.94 15.00
C ALA A 97 25.81 2.38 15.49
N LYS A 98 26.70 2.92 16.33
CA LYS A 98 26.65 4.30 16.80
C LYS A 98 26.88 5.30 15.66
N ASP A 99 27.85 5.03 14.80
CA ASP A 99 28.25 5.93 13.72
C ASP A 99 27.19 5.96 12.62
N ILE A 100 26.63 4.79 12.29
CA ILE A 100 25.51 4.68 11.34
C ILE A 100 24.27 5.41 11.88
N LYS A 101 23.97 5.25 13.18
CA LYS A 101 22.84 5.95 13.81
C LYS A 101 22.99 7.47 13.74
N THR A 102 24.19 8.00 14.02
CA THR A 102 24.46 9.45 13.91
C THR A 102 24.39 9.93 12.48
N HIS A 103 24.88 9.15 11.52
CA HIS A 103 24.86 9.49 10.10
C HIS A 103 23.43 9.54 9.52
N ILE A 104 22.55 8.62 9.91
CA ILE A 104 21.14 8.59 9.46
C ILE A 104 20.28 9.59 10.27
N GLY A 105 20.76 10.06 11.43
CA GLY A 105 20.05 11.04 12.26
C GLY A 105 18.81 10.48 12.96
N VAL A 106 18.81 9.19 13.32
CA VAL A 106 17.64 8.50 13.90
C VAL A 106 17.63 8.59 15.43
N SER A 107 16.46 8.81 16.01
CA SER A 107 16.28 8.77 17.48
C SER A 107 16.64 7.40 18.07
N THR A 108 17.06 7.36 19.34
CA THR A 108 17.37 6.11 20.05
C THR A 108 16.23 5.09 20.02
N ARG A 109 14.98 5.55 20.19
CA ARG A 109 13.79 4.71 20.21
C ARG A 109 13.51 4.07 18.84
N GLN A 110 13.62 4.85 17.77
CA GLN A 110 13.42 4.35 16.41
C GLN A 110 14.56 3.40 16.00
N TRP A 111 15.79 3.72 16.39
CA TRP A 111 16.96 2.87 16.15
C TRP A 111 16.81 1.48 16.77
N LYS A 112 16.32 1.40 18.01
CA LYS A 112 16.06 0.11 18.68
C LYS A 112 15.06 -0.75 17.88
N ARG A 113 13.97 -0.14 17.40
CA ARG A 113 12.97 -0.81 16.55
C ARG A 113 13.55 -1.28 15.21
N LEU A 114 14.42 -0.49 14.59
CA LEU A 114 15.09 -0.88 13.35
C LEU A 114 16.03 -2.07 13.57
N ILE A 115 16.81 -2.07 14.66
CA ILE A 115 17.67 -3.21 15.01
C ILE A 115 16.84 -4.47 15.28
N GLU A 116 15.71 -4.37 15.98
CA GLU A 116 14.81 -5.52 16.19
C GLU A 116 14.33 -6.09 14.85
N LYS A 117 13.94 -5.23 13.90
CA LYS A 117 13.57 -5.64 12.54
C LYS A 117 14.72 -6.18 11.70
N LEU A 118 15.97 -5.76 11.97
CA LEU A 118 17.17 -6.28 11.32
C LEU A 118 17.61 -7.63 11.89
N LYS A 119 17.14 -8.01 13.08
CA LYS A 119 17.39 -9.34 13.65
C LYS A 119 16.33 -10.36 13.23
N ASP A 120 15.14 -9.88 12.88
CA ASP A 120 14.05 -10.71 12.40
C ASP A 120 14.30 -11.15 10.95
N GLU A 121 14.57 -12.44 10.76
CA GLU A 121 14.87 -13.05 9.45
C GLU A 121 13.71 -12.95 8.46
N THR A 122 12.47 -12.80 8.97
CA THR A 122 11.27 -12.70 8.13
C THR A 122 11.07 -11.30 7.55
N SER A 123 11.77 -10.30 8.08
CA SER A 123 11.66 -8.89 7.70
C SER A 123 12.30 -8.60 6.34
N GLU A 124 11.65 -7.77 5.52
CA GLU A 124 12.18 -7.27 4.25
C GLU A 124 13.51 -6.51 4.45
N LEU A 125 13.67 -5.86 5.60
CA LEU A 125 14.87 -5.11 5.96
C LEU A 125 16.08 -6.04 6.14
N PHE A 126 15.87 -7.21 6.76
CA PHE A 126 16.92 -8.24 6.90
C PHE A 126 17.34 -8.80 5.55
N LYS A 127 16.36 -9.12 4.69
CA LYS A 127 16.64 -9.61 3.33
C LYS A 127 17.44 -8.58 2.52
N SER A 128 17.05 -7.30 2.58
CA SER A 128 17.74 -6.21 1.88
C SER A 128 19.16 -5.97 2.40
N MET A 129 19.36 -6.09 3.71
CA MET A 129 20.69 -6.03 4.34
C MET A 129 21.58 -7.17 3.86
N LYS A 130 21.06 -8.40 3.86
CA LYS A 130 21.80 -9.60 3.41
C LYS A 130 22.12 -9.53 1.91
N SER A 131 21.20 -9.07 1.08
CA SER A 131 21.45 -8.83 -0.35
C SER A 131 22.56 -7.80 -0.59
N SER A 132 22.72 -6.84 0.32
CA SER A 132 23.80 -5.84 0.27
C SER A 132 25.13 -6.37 0.85
N GLY A 133 25.21 -7.63 1.25
CA GLY A 133 26.43 -8.24 1.84
C GLY A 133 26.73 -7.80 3.26
N VAL A 134 25.76 -7.19 3.96
CA VAL A 134 25.95 -6.69 5.33
C VAL A 134 25.44 -7.71 6.35
N VAL A 135 26.25 -7.98 7.37
CA VAL A 135 25.92 -8.86 8.50
C VAL A 135 26.00 -8.07 9.80
N LEU A 136 24.97 -8.22 10.63
CA LEU A 136 24.95 -7.66 11.99
C LEU A 136 25.67 -8.63 12.94
N VAL A 137 26.80 -8.21 13.49
CA VAL A 137 27.60 -8.99 14.44
C VAL A 137 27.63 -8.28 15.80
N GLN A 138 27.54 -9.05 16.88
CA GLN A 138 27.82 -8.54 18.22
C GLN A 138 29.26 -8.86 18.58
N SER A 139 30.07 -7.84 18.87
CA SER A 139 31.51 -8.01 19.07
C SER A 139 31.87 -8.84 20.30
N LEU A 140 31.03 -8.84 21.36
CA LEU A 140 31.27 -9.53 22.64
C LEU A 140 29.95 -9.82 23.38
N LYS A 141 29.90 -10.87 24.23
CA LYS A 141 28.83 -11.14 25.22
C LYS A 141 29.18 -10.48 26.56
N GLY A 142 28.45 -9.43 26.99
CA GLY A 142 28.64 -8.81 28.32
C GLY A 142 28.32 -7.30 28.40
N ARG A 143 28.57 -6.69 29.57
CA ARG A 143 28.55 -5.22 29.77
C ARG A 143 29.70 -4.61 28.94
N GLY A 144 29.36 -3.98 27.82
CA GLY A 144 30.31 -3.47 26.81
C GLY A 144 30.07 -4.00 25.39
N SER A 145 29.10 -4.91 25.20
CA SER A 145 28.75 -5.43 23.88
C SER A 145 28.39 -4.30 22.89
N THR A 146 29.18 -4.21 21.82
CA THR A 146 28.96 -3.24 20.74
C THR A 146 28.43 -3.97 19.51
N THR A 147 27.37 -3.43 18.92
CA THR A 147 26.81 -3.94 17.66
C THR A 147 27.60 -3.36 16.50
N ILE A 148 28.14 -4.24 15.66
CA ILE A 148 28.95 -3.90 14.49
C ILE A 148 28.23 -4.41 13.24
N PHE A 149 28.24 -3.60 12.18
CA PHE A 149 27.82 -4.00 10.85
C PHE A 149 29.07 -4.31 10.04
N VAL A 150 29.15 -5.54 9.53
CA VAL A 150 30.27 -6.01 8.70
C VAL A 150 29.75 -6.17 7.27
N LYS A 151 30.33 -5.42 6.33
CA LYS A 151 30.05 -5.59 4.90
C LYS A 151 31.19 -6.39 4.27
N ALA A 152 30.84 -7.53 3.64
CA ALA A 152 31.75 -8.35 2.85
C ALA A 152 32.07 -7.69 1.51
#